data_AF-A0A0R2TM07-F1
#
_entry.id   AF-A0A0R2TM07-F1
#
_cell.length_a   1.000
_cell.length_b   1.000
_cell.length_c   1.000
_cell.angle_alpha   90.00
_cell.angle_beta   90.00
_cell.angle_gamma   90.00
#
_symmetry.space_group_name_H-M   'P 1'
#
loop_
_entity.id
_entity.type
_entity.pdbx_description
1 polymer ?
#
loop_
_entity_poly.entity_id
_entity_poly.type
_entity_poly.pdbx_seq_one_letter_code
_entity_poly.pdbx_strand_id
1 'polypeptide(L)'
;MRIVAAHQACAVVNLSPAPSSALLCPRARHDQLVHEKPLPFDANLTQQAFSQEEYLDYYVPSGRYWLEKDRFEPSAIDALDALWRQAAYSLPKEGA
;
A
#
# COMPACT_ATOMS: atom_id res chain seq x y z
N MET A 1 -2.13 -1.60 0.01
CA MET A 1 -2.59 -2.65 -0.92
C MET A 1 -1.48 -3.32 -1.75
N ARG A 2 -0.76 -2.65 -2.70
CA ARG A 2 0.15 -3.36 -3.64
C ARG A 2 1.21 -4.26 -2.97
N ILE A 3 1.69 -3.85 -1.79
CA ILE A 3 2.69 -4.58 -1.00
C ILE A 3 2.13 -5.91 -0.48
N VAL A 4 0.89 -5.92 0.02
CA VAL A 4 0.19 -7.12 0.49
C VAL A 4 0.03 -8.15 -0.64
N ALA A 5 -0.30 -7.68 -1.85
CA ALA A 5 -0.35 -8.54 -3.03
C ALA A 5 1.05 -9.05 -3.43
N ALA A 6 2.08 -8.21 -3.34
CA ALA A 6 3.45 -8.60 -3.65
C ALA A 6 4.03 -9.67 -2.69
N HIS A 7 3.66 -9.62 -1.40
CA HIS A 7 3.92 -10.72 -0.45
C HIS A 7 3.31 -12.06 -0.88
N GLN A 8 2.22 -12.03 -1.64
CA GLN A 8 1.54 -13.22 -2.19
C GLN A 8 1.99 -13.53 -3.64
N ALA A 9 3.15 -12.99 -4.07
CA ALA A 9 3.67 -13.05 -5.44
C ALA A 9 2.72 -12.52 -6.54
N CYS A 10 1.71 -11.72 -6.16
CA CYS A 10 0.70 -11.18 -7.07
C CYS A 10 1.07 -9.76 -7.54
N ALA A 11 1.07 -9.54 -8.86
CA ALA A 11 1.30 -8.23 -9.46
C ALA A 11 0.03 -7.36 -9.39
N VAL A 12 0.20 -6.05 -9.14
CA VAL A 12 -0.90 -5.07 -9.14
C VAL A 12 -0.55 -3.94 -10.09
N VAL A 13 -1.42 -3.72 -11.08
CA VAL A 13 -1.17 -2.82 -12.20
C VAL A 13 -2.35 -1.88 -12.45
N ASN A 14 -2.08 -0.78 -13.15
CA ASN A 14 -3.04 0.26 -13.49
C ASN A 14 -3.47 0.12 -14.96
N LEU A 15 -4.70 -0.36 -15.18
CA LEU A 15 -5.31 -0.51 -16.52
C LEU A 15 -5.93 0.79 -17.07
N SER A 16 -5.93 1.90 -16.31
CA SER A 16 -6.59 3.14 -16.73
C SER A 16 -5.87 3.79 -17.92
N PRO A 17 -6.58 4.23 -18.99
CA PRO A 17 -5.99 4.94 -20.11
C PRO A 17 -5.71 6.43 -19.82
N ALA A 18 -6.07 6.95 -18.64
CA ALA A 18 -5.90 8.36 -18.29
C ALA A 18 -4.42 8.82 -18.39
N PRO A 19 -4.12 10.03 -18.88
CA PRO A 19 -2.74 10.47 -19.14
C PRO A 19 -1.91 10.58 -17.85
N SER A 20 -2.52 10.98 -16.74
CA SER A 20 -1.93 11.02 -15.40
C SER A 20 -2.62 10.02 -14.46
N SER A 21 -1.95 9.64 -13.38
CA SER A 21 -2.53 8.85 -12.30
C SER A 21 -1.75 9.04 -11.00
N ALA A 22 -2.44 9.04 -9.86
CA ALA A 22 -1.84 9.07 -8.52
C ALA A 22 -1.60 7.65 -7.94
N LEU A 23 -1.91 6.59 -8.70
CA LEU A 23 -1.73 5.21 -8.24
C LEU A 23 -0.26 4.79 -8.27
N LEU A 24 0.22 4.20 -7.17
CA LEU A 24 1.58 3.66 -7.02
C LEU A 24 1.82 2.33 -7.80
N CYS A 25 1.02 2.05 -8.82
CA CYS A 25 1.01 0.80 -9.58
C CYS A 25 1.35 1.09 -11.06
N PRO A 26 2.22 0.29 -11.69
CA PRO A 26 2.68 0.56 -13.07
C PRO A 26 1.53 0.42 -14.07
N ARG A 27 1.60 1.20 -15.16
CA ARG A 27 0.58 1.17 -16.22
C ARG A 27 0.83 0.00 -17.17
N ALA A 28 -0.11 -0.95 -17.20
CA ALA A 28 -0.07 -2.12 -18.08
C ALA A 28 -1.29 -2.13 -19.02
N ARG A 29 -1.18 -2.84 -20.14
CA ARG A 29 -2.30 -3.18 -21.02
C ARG A 29 -2.74 -4.63 -20.79
N HIS A 30 -3.97 -4.95 -21.20
CA HIS A 30 -4.53 -6.31 -21.12
C HIS A 30 -3.67 -7.38 -21.80
N ASP A 31 -3.00 -7.05 -22.91
CA ASP A 31 -2.09 -7.93 -23.65
C ASP A 31 -0.69 -8.07 -23.04
N GLN A 32 -0.38 -7.33 -21.97
CA GLN A 32 0.91 -7.35 -21.27
C GLN A 32 0.84 -8.10 -19.92
N LEU A 33 -0.36 -8.33 -19.38
CA LEU A 33 -0.59 -8.85 -18.01
C LEU A 33 0.14 -10.16 -17.68
N VAL A 34 0.38 -11.02 -18.66
CA VAL A 34 1.11 -12.29 -18.48
C VAL A 34 2.61 -12.13 -18.18
N HIS A 35 3.15 -10.92 -18.36
CA HIS A 35 4.56 -10.58 -18.10
C HIS A 35 4.74 -9.69 -16.86
N GLU A 36 3.65 -9.21 -16.27
CA GLU A 36 3.68 -8.33 -15.11
C GLU A 36 4.14 -9.08 -13.85
N LYS A 37 4.99 -8.44 -13.06
CA LYS A 37 5.57 -8.99 -11.83
C LYS A 37 5.30 -8.09 -10.64
N PRO A 38 5.26 -8.63 -9.41
CA PRO A 38 5.20 -7.79 -8.21
C PRO A 38 6.37 -6.81 -8.18
N LEU A 39 6.08 -5.52 -7.98
CA LEU A 39 7.12 -4.54 -7.74
C LEU A 39 7.71 -4.74 -6.34
N PRO A 40 9.04 -4.55 -6.16
CA PRO A 40 9.68 -4.59 -4.84
C PRO A 40 9.12 -3.52 -3.88
N PHE A 41 9.47 -3.68 -2.62
CA PHE A 41 9.10 -2.82 -1.50
C PHE A 41 10.08 -3.04 -0.35
N ASP A 42 10.13 -2.13 0.61
CA ASP A 42 10.93 -2.29 1.84
C ASP A 42 10.13 -3.09 2.88
N ALA A 43 10.64 -4.27 3.24
CA ALA A 43 10.01 -5.17 4.20
C ALA A 43 10.03 -4.65 5.64
N ASN A 44 11.02 -3.85 6.04
CA ASN A 44 11.10 -3.28 7.39
C ASN A 44 10.08 -2.14 7.56
N LEU A 45 9.99 -1.24 6.57
CA LEU A 45 8.97 -0.18 6.56
C LEU A 45 7.56 -0.77 6.45
N THR A 46 7.40 -1.88 5.72
CA THR A 46 6.15 -2.65 5.66
C THR A 46 5.76 -3.24 7.01
N GLN A 47 6.71 -3.85 7.74
CA GLN A 47 6.44 -4.38 9.08
C GLN A 47 6.12 -3.27 10.09
N GLN A 48 6.79 -2.12 9.99
CA GLN A 48 6.48 -0.94 10.81
C GLN A 48 5.06 -0.42 10.51
N ALA A 49 4.63 -0.40 9.24
CA ALA A 49 3.29 0.00 8.85
C ALA A 49 2.21 -0.92 9.45
N PHE A 50 2.39 -2.24 9.36
CA PHE A 50 1.48 -3.20 9.99
C PHE A 50 1.41 -3.06 11.51
N SER A 51 2.55 -2.89 12.19
CA SER A 51 2.57 -2.69 13.65
C SER A 51 1.96 -1.34 14.06
N GLN A 52 2.00 -0.32 13.20
CA GLN A 52 1.28 0.94 13.41
C GLN A 52 -0.23 0.78 13.17
N GLU A 53 -0.66 -0.01 12.17
CA GLU A 53 -2.09 -0.36 11.96
C GLU A 53 -2.67 -1.12 13.17
N GLU A 54 -1.92 -2.09 13.70
CA GLU A 54 -2.29 -2.86 14.90
C GLU A 54 -2.33 -1.98 16.15
N TYR A 55 -1.35 -1.09 16.34
CA TYR A 55 -1.30 -0.17 17.49
C TYR A 55 -2.47 0.85 17.49
N LEU A 56 -2.92 1.30 16.32
CA LEU A 56 -4.03 2.26 16.23
C LEU A 56 -5.40 1.62 16.50
N ASP A 57 -5.57 0.32 16.22
CA ASP A 57 -6.85 -0.42 16.32
C ASP A 57 -8.03 0.33 15.66
N TYR A 58 -7.79 0.93 14.49
CA TYR A 58 -8.81 1.66 13.72
C TYR A 58 -9.73 0.74 12.91
N TYR A 59 -9.68 -0.58 13.14
CA TYR A 59 -10.58 -1.53 12.52
C TYR A 59 -11.97 -1.49 13.19
N VAL A 60 -13.00 -1.24 12.38
CA VAL A 60 -14.40 -1.30 12.81
C VAL A 60 -15.06 -2.52 12.16
N PRO A 61 -15.27 -3.64 12.89
CA PRO A 61 -15.80 -4.89 12.33
C PRO A 61 -17.17 -4.76 11.65
N SER A 62 -17.94 -3.74 12.02
CA SER A 62 -19.26 -3.46 11.42
C SER A 62 -19.19 -2.71 10.08
N GLY A 63 -18.01 -2.22 9.69
CA GLY A 63 -17.80 -1.29 8.57
C GLY A 63 -18.35 0.12 8.77
N ARG A 64 -19.10 0.39 9.86
CA ARG A 64 -19.78 1.68 10.11
C ARG A 64 -18.89 2.72 10.79
N TYR A 65 -17.67 2.88 10.29
CA TYR A 65 -16.62 3.73 10.89
C TYR A 65 -17.07 5.18 11.13
N TRP A 66 -18.00 5.72 10.33
CA TRP A 66 -18.55 7.07 10.51
C TRP A 66 -19.33 7.27 11.82
N LEU A 67 -19.80 6.20 12.48
CA LEU A 67 -20.42 6.23 13.81
C LEU A 67 -19.37 6.32 14.93
N GLU A 68 -18.13 5.94 14.64
CA GLU A 68 -17.00 5.87 15.56
C GLU A 68 -15.91 6.90 15.19
N LYS A 69 -16.24 7.87 14.33
CA LYS A 69 -15.30 8.81 13.69
C LYS A 69 -14.36 9.51 14.68
N ASP A 70 -14.85 9.78 15.89
CA ASP A 70 -14.16 10.52 16.94
C ASP A 70 -13.08 9.68 17.65
N ARG A 71 -12.90 8.40 17.26
CA ARG A 71 -11.74 7.55 17.60
C ARG A 71 -10.53 7.78 16.68
N PHE A 72 -10.71 8.39 15.50
CA PHE A 72 -9.69 8.44 14.46
C PHE A 72 -8.96 9.79 14.42
N GLU A 73 -7.67 9.78 14.71
CA GLU A 73 -6.80 10.94 14.58
C GLU A 73 -6.30 11.07 13.12
N PRO A 74 -6.67 12.13 12.38
CA PRO A 74 -6.27 12.25 10.97
C PRO A 74 -4.75 12.28 10.77
N SER A 75 -4.02 12.88 11.70
CA SER A 75 -2.55 12.94 11.69
C SER A 75 -1.88 11.57 11.87
N ALA A 76 -2.52 10.64 12.59
CA ALA A 76 -2.05 9.27 12.71
C ALA A 76 -2.27 8.48 11.41
N ILE A 77 -3.39 8.74 10.72
CA ILE A 77 -3.67 8.19 9.40
C ILE A 77 -2.65 8.73 8.38
N ASP A 78 -2.41 10.05 8.34
CA ASP A 78 -1.43 10.68 7.45
C ASP A 78 -0.01 10.11 7.68
N ALA A 79 0.39 9.87 8.93
CA ALA A 79 1.69 9.29 9.28
C ALA A 79 1.82 7.83 8.80
N LEU A 80 0.78 7.02 8.99
CA LEU A 80 0.71 5.65 8.48
C LEU A 80 0.73 5.62 6.94
N ASP A 81 -0.03 6.50 6.29
CA ASP A 81 -0.11 6.57 4.84
C ASP A 81 1.22 7.05 4.22
N ALA A 82 1.94 7.94 4.91
CA ALA A 82 3.33 8.30 4.56
C ALA A 82 4.31 7.12 4.71
N LEU A 83 4.18 6.31 5.76
CA LEU A 83 5.00 5.11 5.98
C LEU A 83 4.74 4.04 4.90
N TRP A 84 3.48 3.80 4.54
CA TRP A 84 3.13 2.93 3.40
C TRP A 84 3.67 3.43 2.06
N ARG A 85 3.67 4.75 1.83
CA ARG A 85 4.27 5.36 0.63
C ARG A 85 5.79 5.18 0.61
N GLN A 86 6.47 5.36 1.74
CA GLN A 86 7.92 5.12 1.86
C GLN A 86 8.26 3.64 1.61
N ALA A 87 7.53 2.71 2.22
CA ALA A 87 7.67 1.28 1.96
C ALA A 87 7.50 0.91 0.47
N ALA A 88 6.67 1.66 -0.26
CA ALA A 88 6.43 1.46 -1.69
C ALA A 88 7.45 2.16 -2.62
N TYR A 89 8.10 3.25 -2.20
CA TYR A 89 9.10 3.96 -3.01
C TYR A 89 10.53 3.53 -2.72
N SER A 90 10.81 3.02 -1.51
CA SER A 90 12.09 2.42 -1.17
C SER A 90 12.28 1.11 -1.94
N LEU A 91 13.26 1.10 -2.85
CA LEU A 91 13.93 -0.14 -3.24
C LEU A 91 14.69 -0.66 -2.02
N PRO A 92 14.66 -1.98 -1.73
CA PRO A 92 15.56 -2.54 -0.73
C PRO A 92 17.00 -2.24 -1.15
N LYS A 93 17.80 -1.70 -0.23
CA LYS A 93 19.24 -1.58 -0.47
C LYS A 93 19.83 -2.99 -0.55
N GLU A 94 20.43 -3.32 -1.69
CA GLU A 94 21.31 -4.48 -1.77
C GLU A 94 22.46 -4.31 -0.75
N GLY A 95 22.96 -5.42 -0.22
CA GLY A 95 23.93 -5.41 0.88
C GLY A 95 25.23 -4.68 0.51
N ALA A 96 25.77 -3.95 1.48
CA ALA A 96 27.13 -3.40 1.44
C ALA A 96 28.17 -4.44 1.87
#